data_AF-A0A377KD60-F1
#
_entry.id   AF-A0A377KD60-F1
#
_cell.length_a   1.000
_cell.length_b   1.000
_cell.length_c   1.000
_cell.angle_alpha   90.00
_cell.angle_beta   90.00
_cell.angle_gamma   90.00
#
_symmetry.space_group_name_H-M   'P 1'
#
loop_
_entity.id
_entity.type
_entity.pdbx_description
1 polymer ?
#
loop_
_entity_poly.entity_id
_entity_poly.type
_entity_poly.pdbx_seq_one_letter_code
_entity_poly.pdbx_strand_id
1 'polypeptide(L)'
;MTHQLRSRDIIALGFMTFALFVGAGNIIFPPMVGLQAGEHVWTAAFGFLITAVGLPVLTVVALAKVGGGVDSLSTPIGKVAGVLLATVCYLAVGPLFATPRTATVSFEVGIAPLTGDSALPLFIYSLVYFAIVILVSLYPGKLLDTVGNFLAPLKIIALVILSVAAIIWPAGFYQHGD
;
A
#
# COMPACT_ATOMS: atom_id res chain seq x y z
N MET A 1 21.56 -26.27 6.77
CA MET A 1 22.27 -25.61 5.66
C MET A 1 21.86 -24.15 5.61
N THR A 2 22.74 -23.23 6.01
CA THR A 2 22.53 -21.79 5.85
C THR A 2 22.82 -21.44 4.39
N HIS A 3 21.79 -21.42 3.56
CA HIS A 3 21.91 -20.98 2.18
C HIS A 3 22.23 -19.49 2.18
N GLN A 4 23.51 -19.12 2.06
CA GLN A 4 23.88 -17.71 1.92
C GLN A 4 23.30 -17.20 0.60
N LEU A 5 22.40 -16.22 0.71
CA LEU A 5 21.78 -15.57 -0.44
C LEU A 5 22.87 -14.83 -1.21
N ARG A 6 22.95 -15.04 -2.52
CA ARG A 6 23.84 -14.24 -3.36
C ARG A 6 23.31 -12.80 -3.36
N SER A 7 24.16 -11.80 -3.60
CA SER A 7 23.73 -10.40 -3.66
C SER A 7 22.59 -10.17 -4.67
N ARG A 8 22.54 -10.97 -5.74
CA ARG A 8 21.44 -10.96 -6.72
C ARG A 8 20.12 -11.44 -6.13
N ASP A 9 20.15 -12.46 -5.27
CA ASP A 9 18.96 -12.99 -4.59
C ASP A 9 18.46 -11.99 -3.54
N ILE A 10 19.36 -11.28 -2.85
CA ILE A 10 19.02 -10.21 -1.91
C ILE A 10 18.32 -9.05 -2.64
N ILE A 11 18.86 -8.63 -3.78
CA ILE A 11 18.26 -7.56 -4.60
C ILE A 11 16.88 -8.00 -5.11
N ALA A 12 16.74 -9.23 -5.61
CA ALA A 12 15.46 -9.75 -6.08
C ALA A 12 14.42 -9.85 -4.95
N LEU A 13 14.82 -10.36 -3.77
CA LEU A 13 13.98 -10.41 -2.59
C LEU A 13 13.57 -9.01 -2.12
N GLY A 14 14.48 -8.04 -2.21
CA GLY A 14 14.22 -6.63 -1.93
C GLY A 14 13.16 -6.03 -2.86
N PHE A 15 13.26 -6.26 -4.17
CA PHE A 15 12.24 -5.83 -5.13
C PHE A 15 10.88 -6.50 -4.91
N MET A 16 10.85 -7.80 -4.59
CA MET A 16 9.61 -8.50 -4.28
C MET A 16 8.95 -7.94 -3.01
N THR A 17 9.76 -7.72 -1.98
CA THR A 17 9.33 -7.10 -0.71
C THR A 17 8.80 -5.69 -0.95
N PHE A 18 9.51 -4.89 -1.73
CA PHE A 18 9.07 -3.56 -2.16
C PHE A 18 7.74 -3.62 -2.91
N ALA A 19 7.59 -4.54 -3.85
CA ALA A 19 6.34 -4.71 -4.62
C ALA A 19 5.14 -5.05 -3.74
N LEU A 20 5.35 -5.83 -2.68
CA LEU A 20 4.30 -6.23 -1.75
C LEU A 20 3.94 -5.08 -0.79
N PHE A 21 4.93 -4.33 -0.28
CA PHE A 21 4.69 -3.30 0.73
C PHE A 21 4.38 -1.92 0.15
N VAL A 22 4.87 -1.58 -1.04
CA VAL A 22 4.50 -0.33 -1.73
C VAL A 22 3.16 -0.54 -2.42
N GLY A 23 2.08 -0.30 -1.69
CA GLY A 23 0.70 -0.36 -2.21
C GLY A 23 0.20 0.97 -2.80
N ALA A 24 -1.06 0.99 -3.22
CA ALA A 24 -1.73 2.20 -3.70
C ALA A 24 -1.70 3.33 -2.66
N GLY A 25 -1.86 3.00 -1.37
CA GLY A 25 -1.75 3.97 -0.29
C GLY A 25 -0.38 4.66 -0.23
N ASN A 26 0.71 3.92 -0.45
CA ASN A 26 2.06 4.49 -0.39
C ASN A 26 2.40 5.38 -1.58
N ILE A 27 1.57 5.37 -2.64
CA ILE A 27 1.73 6.22 -3.82
C ILE A 27 0.80 7.43 -3.75
N ILE A 28 -0.44 7.25 -3.28
CA ILE A 28 -1.47 8.28 -3.27
C ILE A 28 -1.40 9.17 -2.02
N PHE A 29 -1.10 8.60 -0.86
CA PHE A 29 -1.14 9.34 0.40
C PHE A 29 -0.01 10.37 0.58
N PRO A 30 1.26 10.14 0.16
CA PRO A 30 2.30 11.13 0.41
C PRO A 30 2.02 12.50 -0.20
N PRO A 31 1.56 12.62 -1.47
CA PRO A 31 1.14 13.91 -2.01
C PRO A 31 -0.04 14.52 -1.22
N MET A 32 -1.05 13.73 -0.87
CA MET A 32 -2.22 14.22 -0.12
C MET A 32 -1.85 14.73 1.28
N VAL A 33 -1.05 13.95 2.02
CA VAL A 33 -0.58 14.29 3.36
C VAL A 33 0.38 15.48 3.30
N GLY A 34 1.25 15.54 2.28
CA GLY A 34 2.14 16.68 2.07
C GLY A 34 1.37 17.99 1.83
N LEU A 35 0.30 17.94 1.01
CA LEU A 35 -0.58 19.08 0.78
C LEU A 35 -1.34 19.49 2.05
N GLN A 36 -1.82 18.53 2.84
CA GLN A 36 -2.55 18.79 4.09
C GLN A 36 -1.63 19.25 5.24
N ALA A 37 -0.35 18.87 5.20
CA ALA A 37 0.61 19.20 6.26
C ALA A 37 1.03 20.68 6.26
N GLY A 38 0.79 21.42 5.18
CA GLY A 38 1.16 22.83 5.07
C GLY A 38 2.65 23.04 5.34
N GLU A 39 3.01 23.82 6.36
CA GLU A 39 4.41 24.05 6.73
C GLU A 39 5.09 22.85 7.42
N HIS A 40 4.32 21.90 7.94
CA HIS A 40 4.82 20.76 8.70
C HIS A 40 5.13 19.52 7.84
N VAL A 41 5.44 19.72 6.55
CA VAL A 41 5.71 18.62 5.60
C VAL A 41 6.75 17.64 6.12
N TRP A 42 7.84 18.13 6.72
CA TRP A 42 8.92 17.28 7.24
C TRP A 42 8.47 16.40 8.41
N THR A 43 7.65 16.96 9.32
CA THR A 43 7.08 16.20 10.44
C THR A 43 6.09 15.14 9.93
N ALA A 44 5.24 15.51 8.97
CA ALA A 44 4.28 14.60 8.36
C ALA A 44 4.99 13.48 7.58
N ALA A 45 6.06 13.81 6.85
CA ALA A 45 6.90 12.83 6.15
C ALA A 45 7.55 11.85 7.13
N PHE A 46 8.07 12.33 8.25
CA PHE A 46 8.67 11.47 9.27
C PHE A 46 7.64 10.51 9.89
N GLY A 47 6.46 11.02 10.27
CA GLY A 47 5.36 10.20 10.77
C GLY A 47 4.89 9.16 9.76
N PHE A 48 4.78 9.57 8.48
CA PHE A 48 4.46 8.67 7.38
C PHE A 48 5.53 7.58 7.21
N LEU A 49 6.82 7.90 7.22
CA LEU A 49 7.88 6.92 7.08
C LEU A 49 7.91 5.90 8.22
N ILE A 50 7.73 6.34 9.48
CA ILE A 50 7.67 5.43 10.63
C ILE A 50 6.50 4.45 10.50
N THR A 51 5.33 4.95 10.13
CA THR A 51 4.10 4.14 10.13
C THR A 51 3.94 3.31 8.86
N ALA A 52 4.18 3.89 7.69
CA ALA A 52 3.97 3.25 6.39
C ALA A 52 5.14 2.37 5.93
N VAL A 53 6.36 2.59 6.46
CA VAL A 53 7.56 1.80 6.11
C VAL A 53 8.15 1.11 7.33
N GLY A 54 8.32 1.83 8.44
CA GLY A 54 8.94 1.30 9.66
C GLY A 54 8.17 0.11 10.24
N LEU A 55 6.86 0.26 10.47
CA LEU A 55 6.03 -0.82 11.04
C LEU A 55 6.00 -2.08 10.16
N PRO A 56 5.76 -2.02 8.83
CA PRO A 56 5.84 -3.21 7.99
C PRO A 56 7.20 -3.90 8.02
N VAL A 57 8.30 -3.15 8.01
CA VAL A 57 9.65 -3.71 8.11
C VAL A 57 9.85 -4.42 9.46
N LEU A 58 9.42 -3.81 10.56
CA LEU A 58 9.45 -4.45 11.88
C LEU A 58 8.61 -5.73 11.92
N THR A 59 7.44 -5.74 11.28
CA THR A 59 6.60 -6.94 11.15
C THR A 59 7.31 -8.05 10.38
N VAL A 60 7.97 -7.74 9.24
CA VAL A 60 8.74 -8.73 8.48
C VAL A 60 9.88 -9.31 9.31
N VAL A 61 10.62 -8.47 10.03
CA VAL A 61 11.70 -8.92 10.92
C VAL A 61 11.14 -9.81 12.03
N ALA A 62 10.00 -9.44 12.63
CA ALA A 62 9.35 -10.24 13.66
C ALA A 62 8.91 -11.62 13.12
N LEU A 63 8.25 -11.68 11.95
CA LEU A 63 7.88 -12.94 11.31
C LEU A 63 9.12 -13.79 10.98
N ALA A 64 10.18 -13.18 10.46
CA ALA A 64 11.43 -13.89 10.14
C ALA A 64 12.08 -14.48 11.41
N LYS A 65 12.00 -13.78 12.55
CA LYS A 65 12.54 -14.27 13.83
C LYS A 65 11.71 -15.41 14.44
N VAL A 66 10.39 -15.37 14.28
CA VAL A 66 9.48 -16.40 14.81
C VAL A 66 9.45 -17.64 13.89
N GLY A 67 9.83 -17.48 12.61
CA GLY A 67 9.96 -18.58 11.66
C GLY A 67 8.63 -19.23 11.25
N GLY A 68 7.50 -18.58 11.55
CA GLY A 68 6.15 -19.07 11.29
C GLY A 68 5.18 -17.95 10.92
N GLY A 69 3.93 -18.31 10.67
CA GLY A 69 2.88 -17.37 10.25
C GLY A 69 2.32 -16.51 11.39
N VAL A 70 1.19 -15.86 11.11
CA VAL A 70 0.45 -15.05 12.10
C VAL A 70 0.12 -15.86 13.36
N ASP A 71 -0.17 -17.15 13.22
CA ASP A 71 -0.43 -18.05 14.34
C ASP A 71 0.77 -18.14 15.28
N SER A 72 1.97 -18.35 14.73
CA SER A 72 3.22 -18.43 15.51
C SER A 72 3.57 -17.09 16.16
N LEU A 73 3.31 -15.97 15.48
CA LEU A 73 3.50 -14.63 16.02
C LEU A 73 2.55 -14.33 17.20
N SER A 74 1.33 -14.88 17.15
CA SER A 74 0.30 -14.69 18.18
C SER A 74 0.35 -15.69 19.34
N THR A 75 1.27 -16.66 19.32
CA THR A 75 1.43 -17.64 20.40
C THR A 75 1.53 -17.00 21.81
N PRO A 76 2.25 -15.88 22.03
CA PRO A 76 2.37 -15.26 23.35
C PRO A 76 1.06 -14.70 23.91
N ILE A 77 0.10 -14.33 23.06
CA ILE A 77 -1.20 -13.78 23.49
C ILE A 77 -2.27 -14.86 23.68
N GLY A 78 -1.96 -16.12 23.37
CA GLY A 78 -2.86 -17.26 23.50
C GLY A 78 -3.73 -17.51 22.26
N LYS A 79 -4.12 -18.77 22.05
CA LYS A 79 -4.77 -19.26 20.82
C LYS A 79 -6.09 -18.54 20.48
N VAL A 80 -6.92 -18.27 21.49
CA VAL A 80 -8.22 -17.60 21.28
C VAL A 80 -8.02 -16.14 20.87
N ALA A 81 -7.16 -15.41 21.58
CA ALA A 81 -6.86 -14.02 21.25
C ALA A 81 -6.15 -13.89 19.89
N GLY A 82 -5.25 -14.82 19.55
CA GLY A 82 -4.57 -14.86 18.26
C GLY A 82 -5.52 -15.07 17.08
N VAL A 83 -6.44 -16.04 17.17
CA VAL A 83 -7.44 -16.28 16.12
C VAL A 83 -8.40 -15.11 15.99
N LEU A 84 -8.84 -14.51 17.11
CA LEU A 84 -9.71 -13.34 17.09
C LEU A 84 -9.00 -12.16 16.41
N LEU A 85 -7.74 -11.88 16.79
CA LEU A 85 -6.94 -10.83 16.18
C LEU A 85 -6.76 -11.06 14.67
N ALA A 86 -6.37 -12.27 14.27
CA ALA A 86 -6.20 -12.62 12.85
C ALA A 86 -7.51 -12.43 12.07
N THR A 87 -8.65 -12.86 12.63
CA THR A 87 -9.97 -12.69 12.01
C THR A 87 -10.32 -11.22 11.82
N VAL A 88 -10.15 -10.40 12.86
CA VAL A 88 -10.39 -8.96 12.78
C VAL A 88 -9.48 -8.30 11.75
N CYS A 89 -8.19 -8.65 11.72
CA CYS A 89 -7.25 -8.15 10.73
C CYS A 89 -7.66 -8.55 9.30
N TYR A 90 -8.02 -9.81 9.06
CA TYR A 90 -8.45 -10.26 7.73
C TYR A 90 -9.75 -9.60 7.27
N LEU A 91 -10.73 -9.44 8.16
CA LEU A 91 -11.96 -8.73 7.84
C LEU A 91 -11.70 -7.25 7.56
N ALA A 92 -10.80 -6.61 8.31
CA ALA A 92 -10.46 -5.21 8.11
C ALA A 92 -9.69 -4.97 6.82
N VAL A 93 -8.71 -5.82 6.50
CA VAL A 93 -7.93 -5.72 5.26
C VAL A 93 -8.79 -6.07 4.05
N GLY A 94 -9.61 -7.11 4.14
CA GLY A 94 -10.46 -7.55 3.05
C GLY A 94 -11.73 -6.69 2.93
N PRO A 95 -12.90 -7.23 3.28
CA PRO A 95 -14.18 -6.67 2.89
C PRO A 95 -14.59 -5.39 3.64
N LEU A 96 -14.12 -5.18 4.88
CA LEU A 96 -14.73 -4.14 5.73
C LEU A 96 -14.11 -2.75 5.56
N PHE A 97 -12.80 -2.64 5.36
CA PHE A 97 -12.15 -1.32 5.36
C PHE A 97 -11.19 -1.11 4.19
N ALA A 98 -10.10 -1.89 4.09
CA ALA A 98 -9.02 -1.51 3.17
C ALA A 98 -9.43 -1.67 1.70
N THR A 99 -10.10 -2.78 1.32
CA THR A 99 -10.51 -3.00 -0.09
C THR A 99 -11.58 -1.99 -0.56
N PRO A 100 -12.66 -1.70 0.18
CA PRO A 100 -13.57 -0.61 -0.19
C PRO A 100 -12.88 0.75 -0.25
N ARG A 101 -11.95 1.03 0.67
CA ARG A 101 -11.22 2.30 0.69
C ARG A 101 -10.34 2.49 -0.54
N THR A 102 -9.68 1.45 -1.03
CA THR A 102 -8.87 1.57 -2.26
C THR A 102 -9.73 1.86 -3.48
N ALA A 103 -10.93 1.31 -3.57
CA ALA A 103 -11.87 1.60 -4.66
C ALA A 103 -12.30 3.07 -4.64
N THR A 104 -12.75 3.58 -3.48
CA THR A 104 -13.22 4.97 -3.37
C THR A 104 -12.10 5.97 -3.60
N VAL A 105 -10.92 5.76 -3.01
CA VAL A 105 -9.78 6.67 -3.24
C VAL A 105 -9.32 6.66 -4.70
N SER A 106 -9.34 5.51 -5.37
CA SER A 106 -8.99 5.44 -6.80
C SER A 106 -10.00 6.18 -7.68
N PHE A 107 -11.29 6.16 -7.32
CA PHE A 107 -12.32 6.96 -7.96
C PHE A 107 -12.07 8.46 -7.75
N GLU A 108 -11.89 8.90 -6.50
CA GLU A 108 -11.68 10.31 -6.14
C GLU A 108 -10.48 10.93 -6.86
N VAL A 109 -9.37 10.20 -6.93
CA VAL A 109 -8.13 10.74 -7.51
C VAL A 109 -8.12 10.62 -9.03
N GLY A 110 -8.73 9.56 -9.59
CA GLY A 110 -8.59 9.23 -11.02
C GLY A 110 -9.77 9.60 -11.91
N ILE A 111 -11.00 9.53 -11.39
CA ILE A 111 -12.23 9.60 -12.18
C ILE A 111 -13.12 10.79 -11.78
N ALA A 112 -13.23 11.08 -10.48
CA ALA A 112 -14.04 12.20 -9.99
C ALA A 112 -13.71 13.55 -10.65
N PRO A 113 -12.44 13.90 -10.96
CA PRO A 113 -12.12 15.14 -11.66
C PRO A 113 -12.66 15.21 -13.10
N LEU A 114 -12.99 14.06 -13.71
CA LEU A 114 -13.49 13.96 -15.09
C LEU A 114 -15.01 13.81 -15.16
N THR A 115 -15.62 13.12 -14.20
CA THR A 115 -17.05 12.77 -14.23
C THR A 115 -17.90 13.54 -13.23
N GLY A 116 -17.28 14.28 -12.32
CA GLY A 116 -17.92 14.89 -11.16
C GLY A 116 -18.13 13.90 -10.02
N ASP A 117 -18.20 14.44 -8.81
CA ASP A 117 -18.40 13.69 -7.56
C ASP A 117 -19.91 13.49 -7.30
N SER A 118 -20.49 12.48 -7.95
CA SER A 118 -21.88 12.11 -7.72
C SER A 118 -22.02 10.61 -7.45
N ALA A 119 -23.08 10.24 -6.74
CA ALA A 119 -23.30 8.87 -6.27
C ALA A 119 -23.40 7.85 -7.40
N LEU A 120 -23.88 8.25 -8.58
CA LEU A 120 -24.08 7.36 -9.73
C LEU A 120 -22.75 6.96 -10.41
N PRO A 121 -21.84 7.89 -10.79
CA PRO A 121 -20.47 7.56 -11.21
C PRO A 121 -19.70 6.70 -10.20
N LEU A 122 -19.78 7.02 -8.90
CA LEU A 122 -19.10 6.23 -7.85
C LEU A 122 -19.63 4.79 -7.81
N PHE A 123 -20.95 4.61 -7.92
CA PHE A 123 -21.58 3.28 -7.94
C PHE A 123 -21.13 2.48 -9.17
N ILE A 124 -21.18 3.08 -10.37
CA ILE A 124 -20.76 2.42 -11.62
C ILE A 124 -19.27 2.05 -11.55
N TYR A 125 -18.42 2.98 -11.10
CA TYR A 125 -16.99 2.73 -10.95
C TYR A 125 -16.72 1.60 -9.97
N SER A 126 -17.37 1.62 -8.81
CA SER A 126 -17.21 0.58 -7.78
C SER A 126 -17.66 -0.79 -8.28
N LEU A 127 -18.78 -0.86 -9.01
CA LEU A 127 -19.27 -2.10 -9.63
C LEU A 127 -18.23 -2.69 -10.59
N VAL A 128 -17.67 -1.87 -11.49
CA VAL A 128 -16.66 -2.29 -12.45
C VAL A 128 -15.36 -2.68 -11.74
N TYR A 129 -14.92 -1.88 -10.76
CA TYR A 129 -13.72 -2.13 -9.96
C TYR A 129 -13.81 -3.50 -9.27
N PHE A 130 -14.89 -3.76 -8.54
CA PHE A 130 -15.07 -5.03 -7.84
C PHE A 130 -15.29 -6.21 -8.78
N ALA A 131 -15.94 -6.02 -9.94
CA ALA A 131 -16.05 -7.06 -10.95
C ALA A 131 -14.67 -7.48 -11.48
N ILE A 132 -13.77 -6.52 -11.75
CA ILE A 132 -12.39 -6.79 -12.16
C ILE A 132 -11.62 -7.48 -11.02
N VAL A 133 -11.75 -6.99 -9.78
CA VAL A 133 -11.10 -7.60 -8.61
C VAL A 133 -11.52 -9.06 -8.45
N ILE A 134 -12.82 -9.36 -8.57
CA ILE A 134 -13.34 -10.73 -8.50
C ILE A 134 -12.75 -11.57 -9.64
N LEU A 135 -12.78 -11.08 -10.87
CA LEU A 135 -12.25 -11.80 -12.03
C LEU A 135 -10.77 -12.15 -11.85
N VAL A 136 -9.96 -11.19 -11.40
CA VAL A 136 -8.52 -11.41 -11.14
C VAL A 136 -8.32 -12.37 -9.96
N SER A 137 -9.13 -12.25 -8.91
CA SER A 137 -9.04 -13.12 -7.72
C SER A 137 -9.37 -14.59 -8.00
N LEU A 138 -10.17 -14.86 -9.04
CA LEU A 138 -10.46 -16.23 -9.49
C LEU A 138 -9.25 -16.93 -10.15
N TYR A 139 -8.18 -16.20 -10.49
CA TYR A 139 -6.96 -16.76 -11.10
C TYR A 139 -5.69 -16.49 -10.25
N PRO A 140 -5.61 -17.05 -9.02
CA PRO A 140 -4.53 -16.76 -8.07
C PRO A 140 -3.13 -17.16 -8.58
N GLY A 141 -3.04 -18.19 -9.43
CA GLY A 141 -1.76 -18.62 -10.01
C GLY A 141 -1.08 -17.55 -10.87
N LYS A 142 -1.85 -16.68 -11.54
CA LYS A 142 -1.31 -15.56 -12.34
C LYS A 142 -1.10 -14.30 -11.50
N LEU A 143 -1.72 -14.20 -10.33
CA LEU A 143 -1.63 -13.03 -9.46
C LEU A 143 -0.21 -12.82 -8.93
N LEU A 144 0.43 -13.88 -8.42
CA LEU A 144 1.81 -13.79 -7.91
C LEU A 144 2.82 -13.39 -9.00
N ASP A 145 2.70 -13.97 -10.19
CA ASP A 145 3.57 -13.62 -11.33
C ASP A 145 3.32 -12.19 -11.84
N THR A 146 2.06 -11.76 -11.88
CA THR A 146 1.69 -10.41 -12.33
C THR A 146 2.07 -9.34 -11.29
N VAL A 147 1.87 -9.61 -10.00
CA VAL A 147 2.21 -8.68 -8.92
C VAL A 147 3.72 -8.51 -8.81
N GLY A 148 4.48 -9.60 -8.84
CA GLY A 148 5.93 -9.57 -8.71
C GLY A 148 6.64 -8.99 -9.93
N ASN A 149 6.30 -9.42 -11.14
CA ASN A 149 7.05 -9.04 -12.34
C ASN A 149 6.51 -7.80 -13.06
N PHE A 150 5.21 -7.48 -12.92
CA PHE A 150 4.60 -6.36 -13.64
C PHE A 150 4.27 -5.18 -12.71
N LEU A 151 3.61 -5.43 -11.57
CA LEU A 151 3.26 -4.33 -10.66
C LEU A 151 4.48 -3.72 -9.99
N ALA A 152 5.52 -4.51 -9.68
CA ALA A 152 6.76 -3.99 -9.07
C ALA A 152 7.44 -2.90 -9.93
N PRO A 153 7.81 -3.15 -11.21
CA PRO A 153 8.42 -2.12 -12.05
C PRO A 153 7.46 -0.96 -12.32
N LEU A 154 6.16 -1.24 -12.50
CA LEU A 154 5.16 -0.18 -12.71
C LEU A 154 5.09 0.80 -11.53
N LYS A 155 5.11 0.28 -10.29
CA LYS A 155 5.12 1.10 -9.06
C LYS A 155 6.37 1.97 -8.96
N ILE A 156 7.54 1.43 -9.32
CA ILE A 156 8.79 2.20 -9.34
C ILE A 156 8.71 3.33 -10.35
N ILE A 157 8.25 3.04 -11.58
CA ILE A 157 8.09 4.06 -12.62
C ILE A 157 7.11 5.15 -12.16
N ALA A 158 5.97 4.77 -11.57
CA ALA A 158 5.00 5.73 -11.04
C ALA A 158 5.60 6.63 -9.96
N LEU A 159 6.41 6.09 -9.04
CA LEU A 159 7.09 6.88 -8.01
C LEU A 159 8.16 7.81 -8.58
N VAL A 160 8.89 7.38 -9.61
CA VAL A 160 9.86 8.24 -10.31
C VAL A 160 9.13 9.39 -10.99
N ILE A 161 8.03 9.11 -11.71
CA ILE A 161 7.22 10.15 -12.35
C ILE A 161 6.68 11.14 -11.31
N LEU A 162 6.12 10.65 -10.20
CA LEU A 162 5.60 11.50 -9.13
C LEU A 162 6.69 12.36 -8.49
N SER A 163 7.89 11.79 -8.28
CA SER A 163 9.02 12.50 -7.69
C SER A 163 9.51 13.61 -8.62
N VAL A 164 9.61 13.34 -9.92
CA VAL A 164 9.98 14.34 -10.94
C VAL A 164 8.89 15.41 -11.07
N ALA A 165 7.61 15.00 -11.10
CA ALA A 165 6.49 15.92 -11.18
C ALA A 165 6.42 16.86 -9.96
N ALA A 166 6.70 16.37 -8.76
CA ALA A 166 6.73 17.19 -7.54
C ALA A 166 7.83 18.26 -7.57
N ILE A 167 8.97 17.98 -8.23
CA ILE A 167 10.08 18.94 -8.37
C ILE A 167 9.79 19.97 -9.47
N ILE A 168 9.24 19.53 -10.62
CA ILE A 168 8.99 20.38 -11.78
C ILE A 168 7.73 21.24 -11.60
N TRP A 169 6.69 20.69 -10.98
CA TRP A 169 5.39 21.35 -10.77
C TRP A 169 4.99 21.32 -9.29
N PRO A 170 5.65 22.13 -8.44
CA PRO A 170 5.28 22.21 -7.03
C PRO A 170 3.85 22.76 -6.91
N ALA A 171 2.98 22.01 -6.22
CA ALA A 171 1.55 22.30 -6.08
C ALA A 171 1.22 23.50 -5.14
N GLY A 172 2.18 24.39 -4.89
CA GLY A 172 2.01 25.59 -4.09
C GLY A 172 3.35 26.26 -3.82
N PHE A 173 3.45 27.56 -4.09
CA PHE A 173 4.52 28.38 -3.57
C PHE A 173 4.24 28.65 -2.10
N TYR A 174 5.23 28.46 -1.25
CA TYR A 174 5.23 28.94 0.13
C TYR A 174 4.77 30.40 0.17
N GLN A 175 3.54 30.66 0.62
CA GLN A 175 3.18 31.99 1.12
C GLN A 175 3.82 32.10 2.50
N HIS A 176 5.01 32.70 2.53
CA HIS A 176 5.58 33.25 3.75
C HIS A 176 4.54 34.21 4.31
N GLY A 177 3.93 33.87 5.44
CA GLY A 177 3.12 34.79 6.21
C GLY A 177 4.03 35.84 6.83
N ASP A 178 3.92 37.06 6.34
CA ASP A 178 4.33 38.27 7.07
C ASP A 178 3.38 38.51 8.26
#